data_AF-A0A1G6PT89-F1
#
_entry.id   AF-A0A1G6PT89-F1
#
_cell.length_a   1.000
_cell.length_b   1.000
_cell.length_c   1.000
_cell.angle_alpha   90.00
_cell.angle_beta   90.00
_cell.angle_gamma   90.00
#
_symmetry.space_group_name_H-M   'P 1'
#
loop_
_entity.id
_entity.type
_entity.pdbx_description
1 polymer ?
#
loop_
_entity_poly.entity_id
_entity_poly.type
_entity_poly.pdbx_seq_one_letter_code
_entity_poly.pdbx_strand_id
1 'polypeptide(L)'
;MVSKPTQQAYAELQKAYDFFNQELFDNRLPYCLITLQRQHDTYGYFSANQFQNRTDGEQTHEIALNPSYFAVRTIQETLSVLVREMVSLDQRLNTKRDKLPRRRYRNTEWADMCEAIGLMPTDTGLPGGKRVGDNVQTYVIEGGPFDQACSKLVDDTFTLSWVDRFPPRLPLPVVASPDIIEASPLAKNPLLASASDDDDVSSASDIAPLARVANSDAEGEGGTSMADLGIESMPAGNEANDAGAAQAPAPQLAAKPAAPPMKRFEPVLVDTLKEQGIEPRDPAKSASKTTFQCSVCGAKAWGKPSLRIGCYGAPDNPHEPQMMGALQKELPKTA
;
A
#
# COMPACT_ATOMS: atom_id res chain seq x y z
N MET A 1 -31.32 -28.49 -5.03
CA MET A 1 -31.39 -27.57 -3.88
C MET A 1 -31.16 -26.15 -4.39
N VAL A 2 -31.90 -25.17 -3.87
CA VAL A 2 -31.61 -23.75 -4.16
C VAL A 2 -30.27 -23.42 -3.51
N SER A 3 -29.29 -22.99 -4.29
CA SER A 3 -28.01 -22.52 -3.74
C SER A 3 -28.27 -21.29 -2.86
N LYS A 4 -27.59 -21.19 -1.72
CA LYS A 4 -27.64 -20.02 -0.85
C LYS A 4 -26.39 -19.18 -1.16
N PRO A 5 -26.50 -18.10 -1.98
CA PRO A 5 -25.34 -17.40 -2.53
C PRO A 5 -24.34 -16.97 -1.46
N THR A 6 -24.83 -16.40 -0.36
CA THR A 6 -24.00 -16.00 0.78
C THR A 6 -23.24 -17.18 1.39
N GLN A 7 -23.91 -18.30 1.64
CA GLN A 7 -23.25 -19.46 2.25
C GLN A 7 -22.21 -20.06 1.31
N GLN A 8 -22.53 -20.14 0.02
CA GLN A 8 -21.60 -20.64 -1.00
C GLN A 8 -20.36 -19.74 -1.11
N ALA A 9 -20.53 -18.43 -1.28
CA ALA A 9 -19.42 -17.49 -1.42
C ALA A 9 -18.49 -17.52 -0.20
N TYR A 10 -19.05 -17.48 1.01
CA TYR A 10 -18.24 -17.49 2.22
C TYR A 10 -17.62 -18.88 2.50
N ALA A 11 -18.25 -19.98 2.09
CA ALA A 11 -17.65 -21.31 2.16
C ALA A 11 -16.44 -21.43 1.22
N GLU A 12 -16.51 -20.86 0.00
CA GLU A 12 -15.36 -20.80 -0.93
C GLU A 12 -14.21 -19.98 -0.35
N LEU A 13 -14.51 -18.80 0.20
CA LEU A 13 -13.50 -17.95 0.85
C LEU A 13 -12.87 -18.63 2.07
N GLN A 14 -13.68 -19.30 2.90
CA GLN A 14 -13.18 -20.05 4.05
C GLN A 14 -12.30 -21.23 3.62
N LYS A 15 -12.72 -22.00 2.59
CA LYS A 15 -11.92 -23.10 2.02
C LYS A 15 -10.55 -22.61 1.56
N ALA A 16 -10.49 -21.46 0.88
CA ALA A 16 -9.22 -20.87 0.47
C ALA A 16 -8.36 -20.46 1.66
N TYR A 17 -8.94 -19.82 2.67
CA TYR A 17 -8.22 -19.43 3.88
C TYR A 17 -7.63 -20.65 4.60
N ASP A 18 -8.44 -21.69 4.84
CA ASP A 18 -8.02 -22.91 5.54
C ASP A 18 -6.87 -23.59 4.79
N PHE A 19 -7.01 -23.72 3.47
CA PHE A 19 -6.00 -24.32 2.61
C PHE A 19 -4.67 -23.57 2.68
N PHE A 20 -4.68 -22.24 2.53
CA PHE A 20 -3.43 -21.46 2.58
C PHE A 20 -2.85 -21.39 3.98
N ASN A 21 -3.68 -21.36 5.03
CA ASN A 21 -3.22 -21.40 6.40
C ASN A 21 -2.44 -22.70 6.68
N GLN A 22 -2.96 -23.83 6.17
CA GLN A 22 -2.28 -25.11 6.24
C GLN A 22 -0.99 -25.13 5.41
N GLU A 23 -1.03 -24.76 4.13
CA GLU A 23 0.09 -24.95 3.19
C GLU A 23 1.22 -23.92 3.35
N LEU A 24 0.90 -22.68 3.78
CA LEU A 24 1.86 -21.57 3.81
C LEU A 24 2.15 -21.06 5.22
N PHE A 25 1.29 -21.38 6.19
CA PHE A 25 1.39 -20.83 7.55
C PHE A 25 1.42 -21.90 8.66
N ASP A 26 1.51 -23.19 8.32
CA ASP A 26 1.54 -24.30 9.29
C ASP A 26 0.36 -24.26 10.28
N ASN A 27 -0.81 -23.78 9.83
CA ASN A 27 -2.02 -23.56 10.64
C ASN A 27 -1.84 -22.63 11.84
N ARG A 28 -0.81 -21.78 11.87
CA ARG A 28 -0.56 -20.88 13.01
C ARG A 28 -1.51 -19.68 13.06
N LEU A 29 -2.19 -19.33 11.96
CA LEU A 29 -3.06 -18.16 11.95
C LEU A 29 -4.45 -18.48 12.54
N PRO A 30 -4.95 -17.64 13.45
CA PRO A 30 -6.31 -17.76 13.98
C PRO A 30 -7.33 -17.28 12.94
N TYR A 31 -8.55 -17.80 13.03
CA TYR A 31 -9.63 -17.33 12.19
C TYR A 31 -9.95 -15.85 12.41
N CYS A 32 -10.29 -15.18 11.30
CA CYS A 32 -10.71 -13.80 11.26
C CYS A 32 -11.99 -13.67 10.43
N LEU A 33 -12.70 -12.55 10.56
CA LEU A 33 -13.84 -12.28 9.68
C LEU A 33 -13.33 -11.89 8.29
N ILE A 34 -13.60 -12.75 7.31
CA ILE A 34 -13.42 -12.41 5.90
C ILE A 34 -14.62 -11.57 5.48
N THR A 35 -14.41 -10.41 4.87
CA THR A 35 -15.49 -9.52 4.42
C THR A 35 -15.33 -9.17 2.94
N LEU A 36 -16.46 -8.90 2.28
CA LEU A 36 -16.47 -8.39 0.90
C LEU A 36 -16.76 -6.89 0.92
N GLN A 37 -15.74 -6.07 0.62
CA GLN A 37 -15.79 -4.61 0.73
C GLN A 37 -15.54 -3.94 -0.62
N ARG A 38 -16.56 -3.23 -1.12
CA ARG A 38 -16.47 -2.45 -2.37
C ARG A 38 -15.85 -1.08 -2.08
N GLN A 39 -14.52 -1.01 -2.06
CA GLN A 39 -13.78 0.25 -1.91
C GLN A 39 -13.03 0.64 -3.19
N HIS A 40 -12.82 1.94 -3.39
CA HIS A 40 -12.02 2.45 -4.49
C HIS A 40 -10.52 2.23 -4.21
N ASP A 41 -9.72 1.98 -5.25
CA ASP A 41 -8.25 1.84 -5.19
C ASP A 41 -7.68 0.79 -4.21
N THR A 42 -8.41 -0.30 -3.94
CA THR A 42 -7.83 -1.43 -3.21
C THR A 42 -8.43 -2.77 -3.66
N TYR A 43 -7.58 -3.78 -3.78
CA TYR A 43 -8.02 -5.17 -4.01
C TYR A 43 -8.46 -5.86 -2.70
N GLY A 44 -8.03 -5.35 -1.56
CA GLY A 44 -8.28 -5.92 -0.23
C GLY A 44 -7.36 -5.32 0.84
N TYR A 45 -7.69 -5.52 2.10
CA TYR A 45 -6.91 -5.00 3.24
C TYR A 45 -7.14 -5.82 4.52
N PHE A 46 -6.19 -5.70 5.45
CA PHE A 46 -6.30 -6.22 6.81
C PHE A 46 -6.66 -5.12 7.82
N SER A 47 -7.51 -5.45 8.80
CA SER A 47 -7.78 -4.60 9.97
C SER A 47 -7.69 -5.40 11.26
N ALA A 48 -6.87 -4.93 12.21
CA ALA A 48 -6.68 -5.63 13.48
C ALA A 48 -7.80 -5.29 14.48
N ASN A 49 -8.36 -6.31 15.13
CA ASN A 49 -9.38 -6.17 16.19
C ASN A 49 -10.59 -5.34 15.73
N GLN A 50 -10.98 -5.50 14.48
CA GLN A 50 -12.03 -4.68 13.85
C GLN A 50 -13.42 -5.01 14.39
N PHE A 51 -13.63 -6.27 14.79
CA PHE A 51 -14.92 -6.78 15.23
C PHE A 51 -14.85 -7.30 16.65
N GLN A 52 -16.01 -7.24 17.33
CA GLN A 52 -16.20 -7.75 18.68
C GLN A 52 -17.48 -8.57 18.74
N ASN A 53 -17.39 -9.76 19.35
CA ASN A 53 -18.54 -10.58 19.66
C ASN A 53 -19.33 -9.93 20.82
N ARG A 54 -20.65 -9.83 20.66
CA ARG A 54 -21.53 -9.13 21.61
C ARG A 54 -21.70 -9.85 22.94
N THR A 55 -21.54 -11.18 22.96
CA THR A 55 -21.88 -12.01 24.11
C THR A 55 -20.71 -12.13 25.08
N ASP A 56 -19.51 -12.43 24.57
CA ASP A 56 -18.29 -12.65 25.36
C ASP A 56 -17.30 -11.49 25.28
N GLY A 57 -17.53 -10.51 24.39
CA GLY A 57 -16.63 -9.37 24.18
C GLY A 57 -15.34 -9.72 23.43
N GLU A 58 -15.22 -10.94 22.90
CA GLU A 58 -14.03 -11.39 22.16
C GLU A 58 -13.84 -10.57 20.88
N GLN A 59 -12.61 -10.09 20.65
CA GLN A 59 -12.26 -9.35 19.44
C GLN A 59 -11.68 -10.26 18.38
N THR A 60 -12.01 -10.00 17.11
CA THR A 60 -11.41 -10.69 15.96
C THR A 60 -10.94 -9.71 14.89
N HIS A 61 -9.99 -10.15 14.07
CA HIS A 61 -9.44 -9.39 12.97
C HIS A 61 -10.37 -9.42 11.75
N GLU A 62 -10.09 -8.57 10.77
CA GLU A 62 -10.75 -8.54 9.47
C GLU A 62 -9.73 -8.77 8.35
N ILE A 63 -10.08 -9.63 7.39
CA ILE A 63 -9.49 -9.62 6.05
C ILE A 63 -10.59 -9.25 5.06
N ALA A 64 -10.49 -8.06 4.50
CA ALA A 64 -11.42 -7.57 3.50
C ALA A 64 -10.90 -7.86 2.09
N LEU A 65 -11.74 -8.42 1.23
CA LEU A 65 -11.51 -8.58 -0.20
C LEU A 65 -12.47 -7.70 -0.99
N ASN A 66 -12.03 -7.18 -2.14
CA ASN A 66 -12.88 -6.35 -2.98
C ASN A 66 -13.51 -7.14 -4.13
N PRO A 67 -14.82 -7.48 -4.04
CA PRO A 67 -15.48 -8.31 -5.05
C PRO A 67 -15.60 -7.62 -6.41
N SER A 68 -15.40 -6.29 -6.49
CA SER A 68 -15.46 -5.56 -7.76
C SER A 68 -14.43 -6.03 -8.77
N TYR A 69 -13.33 -6.62 -8.31
CA TYR A 69 -12.23 -7.06 -9.18
C TYR A 69 -12.27 -8.56 -9.52
N PHE A 70 -13.15 -9.35 -8.89
CA PHE A 70 -13.15 -10.82 -9.06
C PHE A 70 -13.43 -11.24 -10.51
N ALA A 71 -14.19 -10.45 -11.26
CA ALA A 71 -14.46 -10.72 -12.68
C ALA A 71 -13.30 -10.37 -13.62
N VAL A 72 -12.42 -9.44 -13.24
CA VAL A 72 -11.39 -8.87 -14.12
C VAL A 72 -9.96 -9.25 -13.72
N ARG A 73 -9.82 -10.00 -12.63
CA ARG A 73 -8.58 -10.62 -12.16
C ARG A 73 -8.74 -12.12 -12.20
N THR A 74 -7.64 -12.84 -12.36
CA THR A 74 -7.67 -14.29 -12.21
C THR A 74 -7.96 -14.70 -10.77
N ILE A 75 -8.39 -15.95 -10.58
CA ILE A 75 -8.57 -16.53 -9.25
C ILE A 75 -7.25 -16.46 -8.48
N GLN A 76 -6.13 -16.81 -9.10
CA GLN A 76 -4.81 -16.74 -8.48
C GLN A 76 -4.42 -15.34 -8.03
N GLU A 77 -4.66 -14.32 -8.86
CA GLU A 77 -4.41 -12.92 -8.49
C GLU A 77 -5.35 -12.41 -7.40
N THR A 78 -6.54 -13.00 -7.27
CA THR A 78 -7.48 -12.68 -6.19
C THR A 78 -7.05 -13.36 -4.89
N LEU A 79 -6.64 -14.63 -4.95
CA LEU A 79 -6.15 -15.38 -3.81
C LEU A 79 -4.80 -14.87 -3.30
N SER A 80 -3.96 -14.28 -4.16
CA SER A 80 -2.71 -13.64 -3.71
C SER A 80 -2.97 -12.44 -2.79
N VAL A 81 -4.11 -11.74 -2.97
CA VAL A 81 -4.54 -10.66 -2.07
C VAL A 81 -4.97 -11.21 -0.71
N LEU A 82 -5.70 -12.33 -0.69
CA LEU A 82 -6.05 -13.02 0.55
C LEU A 82 -4.79 -13.41 1.33
N VAL A 83 -3.84 -14.10 0.68
CA VAL A 83 -2.59 -14.55 1.31
C VAL A 83 -1.72 -13.37 1.75
N ARG A 84 -1.65 -12.29 0.96
CA ARG A 84 -0.98 -11.04 1.37
C ARG A 84 -1.54 -10.48 2.68
N GLU A 85 -2.86 -10.49 2.85
CA GLU A 85 -3.48 -10.04 4.09
C GLU A 85 -3.36 -11.07 5.24
N MET A 86 -3.22 -12.35 4.94
CA MET A 86 -2.80 -13.36 5.92
C MET A 86 -1.39 -13.09 6.44
N VAL A 87 -0.46 -12.61 5.60
CA VAL A 87 0.86 -12.12 6.06
C VAL A 87 0.71 -10.90 6.97
N SER A 88 -0.22 -9.98 6.67
CA SER A 88 -0.52 -8.84 7.58
C SER A 88 -1.00 -9.33 8.96
N LEU A 89 -1.82 -10.39 8.99
CA LEU A 89 -2.25 -11.04 10.23
C LEU A 89 -1.08 -11.72 10.95
N ASP A 90 -0.26 -12.47 10.24
CA ASP A 90 0.92 -13.16 10.79
C ASP A 90 1.91 -12.18 11.44
N GLN A 91 2.18 -11.05 10.76
CA GLN A 91 3.00 -9.97 11.32
C GLN A 91 2.35 -9.39 12.58
N ARG A 92 1.04 -9.13 12.55
CA ARG A 92 0.32 -8.59 13.71
C ARG A 92 0.45 -9.49 14.95
N LEU A 93 0.52 -10.80 14.78
CA LEU A 93 0.60 -11.77 15.87
C LEU A 93 2.03 -11.98 16.38
N ASN A 94 3.02 -11.96 15.49
CA ASN A 94 4.39 -12.34 15.82
C ASN A 94 5.33 -11.15 16.07
N THR A 95 4.95 -9.94 15.68
CA THR A 95 5.75 -8.74 15.89
C THR A 95 5.36 -8.05 17.19
N LYS A 96 6.38 -7.68 17.99
CA LYS A 96 6.15 -6.89 19.22
C LYS A 96 5.46 -5.57 18.90
N ARG A 97 4.53 -5.14 19.75
CA ARG A 97 3.66 -3.98 19.50
C ARG A 97 4.41 -2.69 19.23
N ASP A 98 5.54 -2.47 19.88
CA ASP A 98 6.43 -1.31 19.71
C ASP A 98 7.22 -1.34 18.40
N LYS A 99 7.37 -2.52 17.78
CA LYS A 99 8.07 -2.73 16.51
C LYS A 99 7.13 -2.80 15.31
N LEU A 100 5.82 -2.86 15.54
CA LEU A 100 4.85 -2.82 14.46
C LEU A 100 4.95 -1.49 13.69
N PRO A 101 4.85 -1.52 12.35
CA PRO A 101 4.86 -0.31 11.57
C PRO A 101 3.62 0.53 11.89
N ARG A 102 3.75 1.84 11.66
CA ARG A 102 2.58 2.72 11.65
C ARG A 102 1.54 2.21 10.65
N ARG A 103 0.28 2.56 10.89
CA ARG A 103 -0.84 2.16 10.02
C ARG A 103 -0.54 2.44 8.54
N ARG A 104 -0.89 1.47 7.67
CA ARG A 104 -0.67 1.41 6.21
C ARG A 104 0.77 1.20 5.74
N TYR A 105 1.76 1.57 6.53
CA TYR A 105 3.15 1.43 6.10
C TYR A 105 3.56 -0.05 6.09
N ARG A 106 4.09 -0.51 4.96
CA ARG A 106 4.71 -1.83 4.82
C ARG A 106 6.21 -1.69 5.08
N ASN A 107 6.69 -2.32 6.15
CA ASN A 107 8.10 -2.33 6.54
C ASN A 107 8.83 -3.57 5.97
N THR A 108 10.13 -3.67 6.25
CA THR A 108 10.98 -4.75 5.76
C THR A 108 10.54 -6.13 6.26
N GLU A 109 10.14 -6.25 7.52
CA GLU A 109 9.65 -7.52 8.08
C GLU A 109 8.46 -8.07 7.30
N TRP A 110 7.43 -7.24 7.06
CA TRP A 110 6.29 -7.64 6.23
C TRP A 110 6.74 -8.04 4.82
N ALA A 111 7.69 -7.29 4.24
CA ALA A 111 8.18 -7.56 2.91
C ALA A 111 8.92 -8.91 2.82
N ASP A 112 9.75 -9.21 3.80
CA ASP A 112 10.50 -10.47 3.91
C ASP A 112 9.55 -11.64 4.13
N MET A 113 8.50 -11.47 4.95
CA MET A 113 7.46 -12.48 5.14
C MET A 113 6.68 -12.76 3.84
N CYS A 114 6.32 -11.73 3.08
CA CYS A 114 5.67 -11.91 1.78
C CYS A 114 6.56 -12.68 0.80
N GLU A 115 7.84 -12.31 0.69
CA GLU A 115 8.79 -12.96 -0.22
C GLU A 115 8.99 -14.43 0.15
N ALA A 116 9.09 -14.74 1.45
CA ALA A 116 9.23 -16.10 1.96
C ALA A 116 8.07 -17.02 1.55
N ILE A 117 6.84 -16.49 1.44
CA ILE A 117 5.67 -17.25 0.99
C ILE A 117 5.44 -17.18 -0.52
N GLY A 118 6.35 -16.56 -1.30
CA GLY A 118 6.28 -16.53 -2.76
C GLY A 118 5.52 -15.33 -3.35
N LEU A 119 5.33 -14.26 -2.58
CA LEU A 119 4.74 -13.00 -3.05
C LEU A 119 5.78 -11.89 -2.96
N MET A 120 6.21 -11.32 -4.10
CA MET A 120 7.21 -10.27 -4.11
C MET A 120 6.57 -8.88 -3.91
N PRO A 121 6.95 -8.13 -2.86
CA PRO A 121 6.50 -6.76 -2.66
C PRO A 121 7.03 -5.77 -3.69
N THR A 122 6.21 -4.79 -4.06
CA THR A 122 6.57 -3.72 -5.00
C THR A 122 5.62 -2.52 -4.89
N ASP A 123 6.15 -1.30 -5.04
CA ASP A 123 5.37 -0.06 -5.14
C ASP A 123 4.88 0.24 -6.57
N THR A 124 5.46 -0.40 -7.58
CA THR A 124 5.08 -0.21 -8.99
C THR A 124 4.15 -1.31 -9.51
N GLY A 125 3.98 -2.41 -8.77
CA GLY A 125 3.30 -3.61 -9.27
C GLY A 125 4.17 -4.44 -10.22
N LEU A 126 5.41 -4.02 -10.49
CA LEU A 126 6.35 -4.64 -11.41
C LEU A 126 7.69 -4.94 -10.70
N PRO A 127 8.57 -5.77 -11.30
CA PRO A 127 9.94 -5.95 -10.82
C PRO A 127 10.71 -4.64 -10.73
N GLY A 128 11.63 -4.59 -9.77
CA GLY A 128 12.48 -3.41 -9.55
C GLY A 128 11.82 -2.30 -8.74
N GLY A 129 10.54 -2.42 -8.39
CA GLY A 129 9.89 -1.52 -7.43
C GLY A 129 10.43 -1.68 -6.01
N LYS A 130 10.13 -0.70 -5.15
CA LYS A 130 10.50 -0.73 -3.73
C LYS A 130 9.65 -1.74 -2.98
N ARG A 131 10.30 -2.48 -2.07
CA ARG A 131 9.65 -3.49 -1.23
C ARG A 131 8.87 -2.92 -0.04
N VAL A 132 9.09 -1.65 0.31
CA VAL A 132 8.56 -1.00 1.52
C VAL A 132 7.98 0.38 1.21
N GLY A 133 6.98 0.82 1.98
CA GLY A 133 6.28 2.08 1.73
C GLY A 133 4.79 2.05 2.10
N ASP A 134 4.10 3.16 1.84
CA ASP A 134 2.66 3.31 2.10
C ASP A 134 1.76 2.63 1.07
N ASN A 135 2.24 2.52 -0.17
CA ASN A 135 1.50 2.00 -1.31
C ASN A 135 2.27 0.84 -1.94
N VAL A 136 2.48 -0.22 -1.15
CA VAL A 136 3.16 -1.43 -1.60
C VAL A 136 2.13 -2.53 -1.82
N GLN A 137 2.16 -3.11 -3.01
CA GLN A 137 1.40 -4.29 -3.39
C GLN A 137 2.34 -5.49 -3.54
N THR A 138 1.84 -6.60 -4.05
CA THR A 138 2.62 -7.80 -4.32
C THR A 138 2.30 -8.35 -5.72
N TYR A 139 3.28 -9.00 -6.34
CA TYR A 139 3.07 -9.91 -7.47
C TYR A 139 3.51 -11.32 -7.11
N VAL A 140 3.04 -12.30 -7.88
CA VAL A 140 3.35 -13.71 -7.66
C VAL A 140 4.75 -14.04 -8.19
N ILE A 141 5.57 -14.69 -7.37
CA ILE A 141 6.85 -15.28 -7.79
C ILE A 141 6.55 -16.63 -8.46
N GLU A 142 6.94 -16.79 -9.72
CA GLU A 142 6.70 -18.03 -10.46
C GLU A 142 7.46 -19.19 -9.83
N GLY A 143 6.78 -20.33 -9.66
CA GLY A 143 7.32 -21.48 -8.96
C GLY A 143 7.58 -21.24 -7.47
N GLY A 144 7.19 -20.09 -6.91
CA GLY A 144 7.28 -19.82 -5.48
C GLY A 144 6.26 -20.62 -4.65
N PRO A 145 6.37 -20.63 -3.31
CA PRO A 145 5.48 -21.39 -2.44
C PRO A 145 3.99 -21.09 -2.67
N PHE A 146 3.61 -19.81 -2.79
CA PHE A 146 2.23 -19.42 -3.12
C PHE A 146 1.78 -19.94 -4.49
N ASP A 147 2.60 -19.84 -5.53
CA ASP A 147 2.23 -20.28 -6.89
C ASP A 147 1.98 -21.79 -6.93
N GLN A 148 2.82 -22.57 -6.26
CA GLN A 148 2.66 -24.01 -6.11
C GLN A 148 1.41 -24.37 -5.30
N ALA A 149 1.20 -23.74 -4.15
CA ALA A 149 0.02 -23.97 -3.32
C ALA A 149 -1.27 -23.58 -4.06
N CYS A 150 -1.28 -22.44 -4.75
CA CYS A 150 -2.43 -21.97 -5.51
C CYS A 150 -2.74 -22.91 -6.69
N SER A 151 -1.72 -23.50 -7.34
CA SER A 151 -1.92 -24.48 -8.40
C SER A 151 -2.61 -25.74 -7.87
N LYS A 152 -2.19 -26.25 -6.69
CA LYS A 152 -2.86 -27.38 -6.03
C LYS A 152 -4.34 -27.10 -5.72
N LEU A 153 -4.64 -25.94 -5.13
CA LEU A 153 -6.03 -25.54 -4.84
C LEU A 153 -6.84 -25.32 -6.12
N VAL A 154 -6.18 -24.72 -7.12
CA VAL A 154 -6.50 -24.63 -8.54
C VAL A 154 -7.23 -25.86 -9.09
N ASP A 155 -6.43 -26.93 -9.10
CA ASP A 155 -6.71 -28.22 -9.72
C ASP A 155 -7.85 -28.97 -9.00
N ASP A 156 -8.04 -28.72 -7.70
CA ASP A 156 -9.11 -29.29 -6.87
C ASP A 156 -10.50 -28.67 -7.12
N THR A 157 -10.76 -28.17 -8.34
CA THR A 157 -12.01 -27.54 -8.79
C THR A 157 -12.40 -26.29 -7.99
N PHE A 158 -11.45 -25.63 -7.34
CA PHE A 158 -11.73 -24.40 -6.60
C PHE A 158 -12.22 -23.29 -7.53
N THR A 159 -13.24 -22.55 -7.09
CA THR A 159 -13.77 -21.40 -7.82
C THR A 159 -14.26 -20.32 -6.86
N LEU A 160 -14.40 -19.11 -7.40
CA LEU A 160 -15.14 -18.02 -6.77
C LEU A 160 -16.41 -17.82 -7.58
N SER A 161 -17.51 -18.42 -7.12
CA SER A 161 -18.74 -18.55 -7.92
C SER A 161 -19.48 -17.23 -8.13
N TRP A 162 -19.24 -16.24 -7.26
CA TRP A 162 -19.97 -14.98 -7.26
C TRP A 162 -19.04 -13.81 -7.58
N VAL A 163 -19.28 -13.17 -8.72
CA VAL A 163 -18.49 -12.03 -9.20
C VAL A 163 -19.36 -10.78 -9.34
N ASP A 164 -18.73 -9.60 -9.26
CA ASP A 164 -19.42 -8.34 -9.55
C ASP A 164 -19.73 -8.25 -11.04
N ARG A 165 -21.02 -8.15 -11.38
CA ARG A 165 -21.48 -7.93 -12.76
C ARG A 165 -20.97 -6.61 -13.33
N PHE A 166 -20.61 -5.65 -12.48
CA PHE A 166 -20.15 -4.33 -12.89
C PHE A 166 -18.73 -4.06 -12.38
N PRO A 167 -17.70 -4.74 -12.93
CA PRO A 167 -16.33 -4.53 -12.50
C PRO A 167 -15.79 -3.18 -13.00
N PRO A 168 -14.77 -2.61 -12.35
CA PRO A 168 -14.08 -1.45 -12.89
C PRO A 168 -13.34 -1.84 -14.17
N ARG A 169 -13.16 -0.88 -15.07
CA ARG A 169 -12.25 -1.05 -16.22
C ARG A 169 -10.82 -0.99 -15.70
N LEU A 170 -10.11 -2.11 -15.78
CA LEU A 170 -8.67 -2.09 -15.58
C LEU A 170 -8.01 -1.41 -16.78
N PRO A 171 -6.99 -0.56 -16.59
CA PRO A 171 -6.16 -0.10 -17.70
C PRO A 171 -5.57 -1.33 -18.37
N LEU A 172 -5.75 -1.46 -19.68
CA LEU A 172 -5.04 -2.49 -20.43
C LEU A 172 -3.53 -2.32 -20.18
N PRO A 173 -2.77 -3.41 -19.97
CA PRO A 173 -1.32 -3.33 -20.03
C PRO A 173 -0.94 -2.61 -21.32
N VAL A 174 -0.18 -1.52 -21.21
CA VAL A 174 0.47 -0.95 -22.39
C VAL A 174 1.43 -2.03 -22.87
N VAL A 175 1.04 -2.78 -23.88
CA VAL A 175 1.94 -3.67 -24.61
C VAL A 175 2.94 -2.72 -25.25
N ALA A 176 4.16 -2.67 -24.72
CA ALA A 176 5.27 -2.03 -25.42
C ALA A 176 5.42 -2.78 -26.74
N SER A 177 4.88 -2.21 -27.81
CA SER A 177 5.10 -2.70 -29.16
C SER A 177 6.60 -2.56 -29.44
N PRO A 178 7.31 -3.60 -29.90
CA PRO A 178 8.76 -3.54 -30.05
C PRO A 178 9.24 -2.68 -31.24
N ASP A 179 8.35 -1.99 -31.96
CA ASP A 179 8.69 -1.33 -33.22
C ASP A 179 8.34 0.17 -33.21
N ILE A 180 9.13 0.99 -32.51
CA ILE A 180 9.55 2.33 -32.98
C ILE A 180 10.93 2.64 -32.36
N ILE A 181 12.00 2.19 -33.02
CA ILE A 181 13.30 2.89 -32.95
C ILE A 181 13.41 3.70 -34.24
N GLU A 182 12.93 4.95 -34.20
CA GLU A 182 13.47 5.97 -35.10
C GLU A 182 14.24 6.98 -34.26
N ALA A 183 15.55 7.01 -34.52
CA ALA A 183 16.50 7.92 -33.93
C ALA A 183 16.18 9.36 -34.34
N SER A 184 16.22 10.29 -33.38
CA SER A 184 16.33 11.71 -33.67
C SER A 184 17.45 12.33 -32.83
N PRO A 185 18.38 13.10 -33.45
CA PRO A 185 19.69 13.34 -32.88
C PRO A 185 19.75 14.53 -31.92
N LEU A 186 20.58 14.34 -30.89
CA LEU A 186 21.38 15.29 -30.13
C LEU A 186 21.39 16.74 -30.64
N ALA A 187 20.61 17.62 -30.00
CA ALA A 187 20.82 19.06 -30.05
C ALA A 187 21.62 19.51 -28.82
N LYS A 188 22.90 19.80 -29.06
CA LYS A 188 23.79 20.53 -28.15
C LYS A 188 23.25 21.94 -27.95
N ASN A 189 23.32 22.48 -26.73
CA ASN A 189 23.67 23.89 -26.60
C ASN A 189 24.57 24.12 -25.37
N PRO A 190 25.72 24.81 -25.53
CA PRO A 190 26.68 25.10 -24.47
C PRO A 190 26.53 26.52 -23.89
N LEU A 191 27.35 26.81 -22.88
CA LEU A 191 27.61 28.10 -22.18
C LEU A 191 26.59 28.42 -21.06
N LEU A 192 26.99 28.81 -19.84
CA LEU A 192 28.17 29.57 -19.42
C LEU A 192 28.53 29.22 -17.96
N ALA A 193 29.82 29.02 -17.70
CA ALA A 193 30.40 29.02 -16.36
C ALA A 193 30.92 30.43 -16.05
N SER A 194 30.75 30.89 -14.81
CA SER A 194 31.67 31.83 -14.16
C SER A 194 31.58 31.66 -12.65
N ALA A 195 32.74 31.37 -12.06
CA ALA A 195 33.01 31.25 -10.64
C ALA A 195 33.29 32.63 -10.01
N SER A 196 33.07 32.75 -8.69
CA SER A 196 34.03 33.31 -7.71
C SER A 196 33.39 33.42 -6.31
N ASP A 197 33.93 32.60 -5.39
CA ASP A 197 34.51 32.90 -4.06
C ASP A 197 33.77 33.78 -3.01
N ASP A 198 33.61 33.13 -1.84
CA ASP A 198 33.89 33.53 -0.43
C ASP A 198 33.37 34.87 0.15
N ASP A 199 32.56 34.82 1.22
CA ASP A 199 33.02 35.00 2.61
C ASP A 199 31.87 35.22 3.64
N ASP A 200 32.01 34.51 4.77
CA ASP A 200 31.87 34.94 6.18
C ASP A 200 30.53 35.06 6.98
N VAL A 201 30.54 34.29 8.10
CA VAL A 201 30.12 34.51 9.51
C VAL A 201 28.66 34.68 10.02
N SER A 202 28.34 33.76 10.96
CA SER A 202 27.59 33.79 12.25
C SER A 202 26.42 34.79 12.46
N SER A 203 25.28 34.41 13.06
CA SER A 203 25.17 34.09 14.50
C SER A 203 23.73 33.71 14.88
N ALA A 204 23.60 33.03 16.02
CA ALA A 204 22.38 32.51 16.63
C ALA A 204 21.53 33.57 17.36
N SER A 205 20.22 33.33 17.50
CA SER A 205 19.52 33.25 18.81
C SER A 205 18.00 33.15 18.66
N ASP A 206 17.44 32.14 19.34
CA ASP A 206 16.16 32.01 20.03
C ASP A 206 15.01 33.02 19.82
N ILE A 207 13.78 32.50 19.75
CA ILE A 207 12.65 32.75 20.70
C ILE A 207 11.36 32.15 20.10
N ALA A 208 10.85 31.08 20.73
CA ALA A 208 9.42 30.76 20.82
C ALA A 208 8.86 31.54 22.06
N PRO A 209 7.54 31.79 22.26
CA PRO A 209 6.46 30.81 22.02
C PRO A 209 5.00 31.33 21.79
N LEU A 210 4.08 30.35 21.68
CA LEU A 210 2.71 30.29 22.24
C LEU A 210 1.48 30.94 21.54
N ALA A 211 0.57 30.08 21.06
CA ALA A 211 -0.88 29.95 21.43
C ALA A 211 -1.61 29.00 20.42
N ARG A 212 -2.01 27.76 20.74
CA ARG A 212 -3.29 27.26 21.34
C ARG A 212 -4.56 27.89 20.75
N VAL A 213 -5.54 27.12 20.25
CA VAL A 213 -6.75 26.53 20.93
C VAL A 213 -7.50 25.70 19.85
N ALA A 214 -8.23 24.59 20.04
CA ALA A 214 -8.49 23.64 21.12
C ALA A 214 -9.11 22.37 20.51
N ASN A 215 -8.86 21.21 21.11
CA ASN A 215 -9.72 20.03 21.05
C ASN A 215 -10.38 19.91 22.44
N SER A 216 -11.68 19.64 22.45
CA SER A 216 -12.48 19.40 23.65
C SER A 216 -12.42 17.93 24.07
N ASP A 217 -12.23 17.78 25.37
CA ASP A 217 -12.26 16.57 26.18
C ASP A 217 -13.64 15.88 26.22
N ALA A 218 -13.64 14.58 26.56
CA ALA A 218 -14.44 14.08 27.68
C ALA A 218 -13.95 12.69 28.11
N GLU A 219 -13.51 12.64 29.36
CA GLU A 219 -13.00 11.51 30.14
C GLU A 219 -14.13 10.62 30.70
N GLY A 220 -13.73 9.47 31.24
CA GLY A 220 -14.54 8.63 32.14
C GLY A 220 -13.68 7.53 32.76
N GLU A 221 -13.15 7.81 33.95
CA GLU A 221 -12.22 7.00 34.75
C GLU A 221 -12.84 5.73 35.39
N GLY A 222 -11.96 4.84 35.86
CA GLY A 222 -12.29 3.79 36.82
C GLY A 222 -11.05 2.96 37.18
N GLY A 223 -10.23 3.45 38.11
CA GLY A 223 -8.99 2.81 38.54
C GLY A 223 -9.18 1.65 39.53
N THR A 224 -8.15 0.81 39.67
CA THR A 224 -7.80 0.15 40.93
C THR A 224 -6.29 -0.08 41.04
N SER A 225 -5.83 0.04 42.28
CA SER A 225 -4.47 0.08 42.82
C SER A 225 -3.71 -1.24 42.73
N MET A 226 -2.38 -1.17 42.57
CA MET A 226 -1.48 -2.06 43.31
C MET A 226 -0.17 -1.36 43.67
N ALA A 227 0.27 -1.68 44.89
CA ALA A 227 1.33 -1.02 45.62
C ALA A 227 2.74 -1.33 45.10
N ASP A 228 3.56 -0.32 45.34
CA ASP A 228 5.02 -0.21 45.34
C ASP A 228 5.72 -1.30 46.17
N LEU A 229 6.96 -1.62 45.81
CA LEU A 229 8.15 -1.61 46.69
C LEU A 229 9.37 -2.25 45.98
N GLY A 230 10.46 -1.49 45.89
CA GLY A 230 11.80 -2.01 46.20
C GLY A 230 12.86 -1.99 45.09
N ILE A 231 13.54 -0.85 44.96
CA ILE A 231 14.83 -0.65 44.30
C ILE A 231 15.97 -1.27 45.13
N GLU A 232 16.95 -1.94 44.51
CA GLU A 232 18.35 -1.88 44.95
C GLU A 232 19.34 -1.88 43.78
N SER A 233 20.41 -1.10 43.98
CA SER A 233 21.44 -0.62 43.06
C SER A 233 22.69 -1.51 42.96
N MET A 234 23.50 -1.22 41.93
CA MET A 234 24.78 -1.83 41.50
C MET A 234 25.88 -2.01 42.57
N PRO A 235 27.00 -2.70 42.26
CA PRO A 235 28.15 -1.95 41.69
C PRO A 235 28.98 -2.67 40.61
N ALA A 236 29.84 -1.88 39.97
CA ALA A 236 30.80 -2.20 38.92
C ALA A 236 32.12 -2.81 39.43
N GLY A 237 32.87 -3.47 38.53
CA GLY A 237 34.25 -3.91 38.73
C GLY A 237 34.93 -4.34 37.43
N ASN A 238 35.94 -3.57 37.01
CA ASN A 238 36.89 -3.70 35.90
C ASN A 238 37.56 -5.09 35.72
N GLU A 239 38.00 -5.44 34.50
CA GLU A 239 39.40 -5.29 34.03
C GLU A 239 39.62 -5.92 32.63
N ALA A 240 40.65 -5.39 31.97
CA ALA A 240 41.01 -5.56 30.56
C ALA A 240 41.62 -6.93 30.22
N ASN A 241 41.56 -7.29 28.93
CA ASN A 241 42.72 -7.84 28.23
C ASN A 241 42.64 -7.59 26.73
N ASP A 242 43.70 -6.95 26.25
CA ASP A 242 44.11 -6.70 24.88
C ASP A 242 44.88 -7.93 24.35
N ALA A 243 44.52 -8.44 23.17
CA ALA A 243 45.41 -9.23 22.32
C ALA A 243 44.78 -9.48 20.94
N GLY A 244 45.44 -8.97 19.89
CA GLY A 244 45.63 -9.73 18.64
C GLY A 244 44.66 -9.43 17.51
N ALA A 245 44.93 -8.35 16.77
CA ALA A 245 44.38 -8.12 15.45
C ALA A 245 44.86 -9.16 14.43
N ALA A 246 43.92 -9.86 13.80
CA ALA A 246 44.10 -10.55 12.53
C ALA A 246 42.94 -10.19 11.60
N GLN A 247 43.20 -9.36 10.59
CA GLN A 247 42.25 -8.98 9.56
C GLN A 247 41.93 -10.19 8.67
N ALA A 248 40.71 -10.69 8.76
CA ALA A 248 40.14 -11.62 7.79
C ALA A 248 39.75 -10.86 6.50
N PRO A 249 39.98 -11.43 5.30
CA PRO A 249 39.65 -10.77 4.05
C PRO A 249 38.13 -10.63 3.88
N ALA A 250 37.72 -9.46 3.38
CA ALA A 250 36.32 -9.10 3.14
C ALA A 250 35.62 -10.11 2.21
N PRO A 251 34.39 -10.54 2.52
CA PRO A 251 33.62 -11.41 1.64
C PRO A 251 33.23 -10.65 0.37
N GLN A 252 33.56 -11.23 -0.77
CA GLN A 252 33.18 -10.75 -2.09
C GLN A 252 31.65 -10.70 -2.18
N LEU A 253 31.10 -9.57 -2.62
CA LEU A 253 29.67 -9.40 -2.88
C LEU A 253 29.20 -10.49 -3.85
N ALA A 254 28.38 -11.41 -3.34
CA ALA A 254 27.61 -12.31 -4.17
C ALA A 254 26.77 -11.49 -5.16
N ALA A 255 26.84 -11.84 -6.44
CA ALA A 255 25.96 -11.29 -7.45
C ALA A 255 24.50 -11.47 -7.00
N LYS A 256 23.69 -10.41 -7.15
CA LYS A 256 22.25 -10.46 -6.87
C LYS A 256 21.66 -11.70 -7.57
N PRO A 257 20.90 -12.56 -6.88
CA PRO A 257 20.23 -13.67 -7.54
C PRO A 257 19.36 -13.11 -8.66
N ALA A 258 19.42 -13.75 -9.83
CA ALA A 258 18.56 -13.42 -10.95
C ALA A 258 17.12 -13.43 -10.45
N ALA A 259 16.37 -12.36 -10.74
CA ALA A 259 14.98 -12.27 -10.34
C ALA A 259 14.23 -13.50 -10.87
N PRO A 260 13.50 -14.23 -10.00
CA PRO A 260 12.73 -15.39 -10.45
C PRO A 260 11.77 -14.96 -11.56
N PRO A 261 11.53 -15.82 -12.56
CA PRO A 261 10.60 -15.50 -13.64
C PRO A 261 9.22 -15.19 -13.06
N MET A 262 8.44 -14.39 -13.78
CA MET A 262 7.13 -13.94 -13.31
C MET A 262 6.05 -14.49 -14.21
N LYS A 263 5.03 -15.07 -13.59
CA LYS A 263 3.80 -15.42 -14.29
C LYS A 263 2.85 -14.22 -14.28
N ARG A 264 2.79 -13.50 -15.40
CA ARG A 264 1.72 -12.54 -15.64
C ARG A 264 0.55 -13.29 -16.25
N PHE A 265 -0.51 -13.45 -15.47
CA PHE A 265 -1.75 -13.99 -16.01
C PHE A 265 -2.41 -12.95 -16.91
N GLU A 266 -2.87 -13.39 -18.07
CA GLU A 266 -3.49 -12.50 -19.03
C GLU A 266 -4.84 -12.03 -18.45
N PRO A 267 -5.06 -10.72 -18.32
CA PRO A 267 -6.32 -10.20 -17.76
C PRO A 267 -7.48 -10.64 -18.63
N VAL A 268 -8.62 -10.95 -18.00
CA VAL A 268 -9.80 -11.43 -18.73
C VAL A 268 -10.26 -10.35 -19.72
N LEU A 269 -10.33 -10.71 -21.01
CA LEU A 269 -10.69 -9.78 -22.08
C LEU A 269 -12.12 -9.26 -21.89
N VAL A 270 -12.30 -7.96 -22.05
CA VAL A 270 -13.59 -7.28 -21.85
C VAL A 270 -14.71 -7.86 -22.70
N ASP A 271 -14.40 -8.36 -23.90
CA ASP A 271 -15.41 -8.95 -24.79
C ASP A 271 -15.90 -10.31 -24.28
N THR A 272 -15.02 -11.15 -23.73
CA THR A 272 -15.40 -12.43 -23.08
C THR A 272 -16.27 -12.22 -21.83
N LEU A 273 -16.08 -11.09 -21.12
CA LEU A 273 -16.90 -10.75 -19.95
C LEU A 273 -18.34 -10.39 -20.34
N LYS A 274 -18.52 -9.65 -21.45
CA LYS A 274 -19.87 -9.26 -21.92
C LYS A 274 -20.71 -10.45 -22.33
N GLU A 275 -20.11 -11.49 -22.91
CA GLU A 275 -20.80 -12.74 -23.26
C GLU A 275 -21.37 -13.46 -22.03
N GLN A 276 -20.71 -13.30 -20.87
CA GLN A 276 -21.16 -13.83 -19.58
C GLN A 276 -22.15 -12.89 -18.86
N GLY A 277 -22.58 -11.80 -19.51
CA GLY A 277 -23.46 -10.79 -18.94
C GLY A 277 -22.79 -9.85 -17.94
N ILE A 278 -21.45 -9.86 -17.85
CA ILE A 278 -20.65 -8.97 -17.00
C ILE A 278 -20.37 -7.69 -17.79
N GLU A 279 -20.87 -6.57 -17.30
CA GLU A 279 -20.83 -5.25 -17.94
C GLU A 279 -19.88 -4.32 -17.19
N PRO A 280 -18.67 -4.02 -17.71
CA PRO A 280 -17.75 -3.12 -17.01
C PRO A 280 -18.37 -1.75 -16.78
N ARG A 281 -18.12 -1.16 -15.61
CA ARG A 281 -18.59 0.19 -15.28
C ARG A 281 -18.12 1.19 -16.33
N ASP A 282 -18.95 2.19 -16.58
CA ASP A 282 -18.52 3.35 -17.34
C ASP A 282 -17.35 4.04 -16.63
N PRO A 283 -16.38 4.58 -17.38
CA PRO A 283 -15.28 5.32 -16.80
C PRO A 283 -15.83 6.43 -15.90
N ALA A 284 -15.25 6.57 -14.70
CA ALA A 284 -15.61 7.64 -13.79
C ALA A 284 -15.55 8.98 -14.55
N LYS A 285 -16.61 9.79 -14.44
CA LYS A 285 -16.64 11.12 -15.05
C LYS A 285 -15.38 11.88 -14.62
N SER A 286 -14.61 12.38 -15.58
CA SER A 286 -13.40 13.17 -15.33
C SER A 286 -13.67 14.22 -14.25
N ALA A 287 -12.70 14.43 -13.33
CA ALA A 287 -12.83 15.34 -12.20
C ALA A 287 -13.52 16.65 -12.63
N SER A 288 -14.74 16.88 -12.14
CA SER A 288 -15.59 17.98 -12.59
C SER A 288 -15.13 19.36 -12.10
N LYS A 289 -14.02 19.38 -11.34
CA LYS A 289 -13.49 20.56 -10.64
C LYS A 289 -11.96 20.62 -10.78
N THR A 290 -11.47 21.77 -11.22
CA THR A 290 -10.07 22.19 -11.23
C THR A 290 -9.87 23.22 -10.14
N THR A 291 -8.68 23.23 -9.52
CA THR A 291 -8.30 24.26 -8.56
C THR A 291 -7.71 25.45 -9.32
N PHE A 292 -8.18 26.65 -9.02
CA PHE A 292 -7.64 27.91 -9.51
C PHE A 292 -6.88 28.59 -8.38
N GLN A 293 -5.75 29.22 -8.68
CA GLN A 293 -4.96 29.97 -7.70
C GLN A 293 -4.70 31.39 -8.20
N CYS A 294 -4.90 32.37 -7.31
CA CYS A 294 -4.51 33.76 -7.56
C CYS A 294 -2.98 33.88 -7.48
N SER A 295 -2.35 34.52 -8.47
CA SER A 295 -0.91 34.76 -8.51
C SER A 295 -0.42 35.79 -7.49
N VAL A 296 -1.32 36.63 -6.97
CA VAL A 296 -0.98 37.74 -6.06
C VAL A 296 -1.17 37.36 -4.60
N CYS A 297 -2.39 36.96 -4.20
CA CYS A 297 -2.69 36.61 -2.81
C CYS A 297 -2.63 35.11 -2.50
N GLY A 298 -2.45 34.25 -3.51
CA GLY A 298 -2.40 32.80 -3.32
C GLY A 298 -3.74 32.14 -2.98
N ALA A 299 -4.85 32.90 -2.96
CA ALA A 299 -6.19 32.36 -2.71
C ALA A 299 -6.54 31.25 -3.71
N LYS A 300 -7.27 30.23 -3.23
CA LYS A 300 -7.66 29.06 -4.03
C LYS A 300 -9.17 28.97 -4.18
N ALA A 301 -9.61 28.63 -5.39
CA ALA A 301 -11.02 28.38 -5.71
C ALA A 301 -11.17 27.06 -6.49
N TRP A 302 -12.33 26.40 -6.40
CA TRP A 302 -12.60 25.15 -7.13
C TRP A 302 -13.79 25.32 -8.04
N GLY A 303 -13.66 24.92 -9.30
CA GLY A 303 -14.69 25.13 -10.31
C GLY A 303 -14.48 24.28 -11.54
N LYS A 304 -15.47 24.25 -12.45
CA LYS A 304 -15.31 23.56 -13.74
C LYS A 304 -14.09 24.12 -14.50
N PRO A 305 -13.36 23.31 -15.28
CA PRO A 305 -12.20 23.79 -16.05
C PRO A 305 -12.51 24.97 -16.99
N SER A 306 -13.78 25.09 -17.43
CA SER A 306 -14.25 26.16 -18.30
C SER A 306 -14.58 27.48 -17.58
N LEU A 307 -14.52 27.54 -16.25
CA LEU A 307 -14.82 28.77 -15.50
C LEU A 307 -13.67 29.76 -15.63
N ARG A 308 -14.05 31.03 -15.81
CA ARG A 308 -13.15 32.18 -15.73
C ARG A 308 -13.36 32.82 -14.37
N ILE A 309 -12.39 32.68 -13.46
CA ILE A 309 -12.47 33.18 -12.09
C ILE A 309 -11.47 34.33 -11.92
N GLY A 310 -11.94 35.45 -11.39
CA GLY A 310 -11.12 36.59 -10.99
C GLY A 310 -11.06 36.72 -9.47
N CYS A 311 -9.92 37.13 -8.95
CA CYS A 311 -9.71 37.44 -7.54
C CYS A 311 -9.60 38.96 -7.35
N TYR A 312 -10.40 39.51 -6.43
CA TYR A 312 -10.45 40.94 -6.10
C TYR A 312 -9.63 41.30 -4.85
N GLY A 313 -8.78 40.39 -4.38
CA GLY A 313 -8.08 40.53 -3.10
C GLY A 313 -8.98 40.26 -1.89
N ALA A 314 -8.36 40.34 -0.71
CA ALA A 314 -9.03 40.30 0.59
C ALA A 314 -8.82 41.66 1.29
N PRO A 315 -9.60 42.01 2.33
CA PRO A 315 -9.38 43.23 3.10
C PRO A 315 -7.94 43.36 3.62
N ASP A 316 -7.30 42.22 3.93
CA ASP A 316 -5.96 42.15 4.51
C ASP A 316 -4.85 42.12 3.44
N ASN A 317 -5.19 41.89 2.17
CA ASN A 317 -4.24 41.89 1.05
C ASN A 317 -4.97 42.29 -0.26
N PRO A 318 -5.33 43.58 -0.41
CA PRO A 318 -6.06 44.07 -1.56
C PRO A 318 -5.16 44.11 -2.79
N HIS A 319 -5.69 43.71 -3.93
CA HIS A 319 -5.00 43.83 -5.20
C HIS A 319 -6.00 44.02 -6.35
N GLU A 320 -5.53 44.55 -7.47
CA GLU A 320 -6.37 44.70 -8.66
C GLU A 320 -6.96 43.35 -9.11
N PRO A 321 -8.12 43.35 -9.80
CA PRO A 321 -8.75 42.13 -10.27
C PRO A 321 -7.80 41.29 -11.12
N GLN A 322 -7.36 40.15 -10.58
CA GLN A 322 -6.45 39.24 -11.26
C GLN A 322 -7.17 37.97 -11.67
N MET A 323 -6.95 37.54 -12.91
CA MET A 323 -7.44 36.24 -13.38
C MET A 323 -6.70 35.12 -12.66
N MET A 324 -7.44 34.22 -12.05
CA MET A 324 -6.86 33.07 -11.36
C MET A 324 -6.41 32.00 -12.37
N GLY A 325 -5.20 31.48 -12.21
CA GLY A 325 -4.65 30.42 -13.05
C GLY A 325 -5.16 29.05 -12.61
N ALA A 326 -5.59 28.22 -13.54
CA ALA A 326 -5.92 26.82 -13.24
C ALA A 326 -4.63 26.04 -12.92
N LEU A 327 -4.56 25.48 -11.71
CA LEU A 327 -3.53 24.53 -11.35
C LEU A 327 -3.82 23.22 -12.08
N GLN A 328 -3.04 22.93 -13.12
CA GLN A 328 -3.00 21.58 -13.65
C GLN A 328 -2.35 20.71 -12.59
N LYS A 329 -3.08 19.72 -12.06
CA LYS A 329 -2.41 18.59 -11.41
C LYS A 329 -1.56 17.97 -12.50
N GLU A 330 -0.24 18.12 -12.43
CA GLU A 330 0.65 17.22 -13.15
C GLU A 330 0.23 15.81 -12.73
N LEU A 331 -0.29 15.03 -13.67
CA LEU A 331 -0.33 13.59 -13.52
C LEU A 331 1.11 13.19 -13.16
N PRO A 332 1.33 12.38 -12.09
CA PRO A 332 2.67 11.94 -11.78
C PRO A 332 3.25 11.35 -13.06
N LYS A 333 4.33 11.96 -13.56
CA LYS A 333 5.15 11.37 -14.60
C LYS A 333 5.56 10.02 -14.03
N THR A 334 5.04 8.96 -14.62
CA THR A 334 5.50 7.59 -14.41
C THR A 334 7.02 7.60 -14.50
N ALA A 335 7.67 7.34 -13.37
CA ALA A 335 9.09 7.15 -13.21
C ALA A 335 9.30 5.87 -12.40
#